data_AF-K0RPV1-F1
#
_entry.id   AF-K0RPV1-F1
#
_cell.length_a   1.000
_cell.length_b   1.000
_cell.length_c   1.000
_cell.angle_alpha   90.00
_cell.angle_beta   90.00
_cell.angle_gamma   90.00
#
_symmetry.space_group_name_H-M   'P 1'
#
loop_
_entity.id
_entity.type
_entity.pdbx_description
1 polymer ?
#
loop_
_entity_poly.entity_id
_entity_poly.type
_entity_poly.pdbx_seq_one_letter_code
_entity_poly.pdbx_strand_id
1 'polypeptide(L)'
;MTWSNGHGNDSTPLFFAIEKQNELNTARNEINRLANMLGDAESAKQEALDAMKEMWNKMEEANARLERYEKLGIEDSMGVPAVNTGNDSVVNLEYLKNVMLSFLTAKTLADRRKLVPVVSTVLCLTPEEHDQAINSVEQNAGLTGVATSFWENIESKAHQLM
;
A
#
# COMPACT_ATOMS: atom_id res chain seq x y z
N MET A 1 -60.70 57.30 -59.69
CA MET A 1 -59.28 57.47 -59.31
C MET A 1 -58.97 56.46 -58.22
N THR A 2 -57.91 55.70 -58.45
CA THR A 2 -57.64 54.38 -57.88
C THR A 2 -57.19 54.44 -56.42
N TRP A 3 -57.75 53.55 -55.61
CA TRP A 3 -57.23 53.18 -54.29
C TRP A 3 -55.89 52.45 -54.48
N SER A 4 -54.88 52.82 -53.70
CA SER A 4 -53.73 51.94 -53.46
C SER A 4 -53.36 52.00 -51.98
N ASN A 5 -53.92 51.05 -51.23
CA ASN A 5 -53.54 50.76 -49.86
C ASN A 5 -52.32 49.80 -49.95
N GLY A 6 -51.13 50.35 -49.70
CA GLY A 6 -49.88 49.60 -49.71
C GLY A 6 -49.91 48.50 -48.64
N HIS A 7 -49.89 47.25 -49.11
CA HIS A 7 -49.92 46.04 -48.30
C HIS A 7 -48.66 45.87 -47.46
N GLY A 8 -48.85 45.24 -46.30
CA GLY A 8 -47.88 45.07 -45.22
C GLY A 8 -46.65 44.24 -45.59
N ASN A 9 -45.56 44.56 -44.90
CA ASN A 9 -44.39 43.70 -44.77
C ASN A 9 -44.43 43.05 -43.38
N ASP A 10 -45.37 42.13 -43.19
CA ASP A 10 -45.62 41.45 -41.90
C ASP A 10 -44.73 40.20 -41.70
N SER A 11 -43.78 39.94 -42.60
CA SER A 11 -42.94 38.73 -42.58
C SER A 11 -41.69 38.85 -41.69
N THR A 12 -41.28 40.07 -41.34
CA THR A 12 -40.05 40.34 -40.58
C THR A 12 -40.15 40.01 -39.07
N PRO A 13 -41.28 40.26 -38.37
CA PRO A 13 -41.43 39.92 -36.95
C PRO A 13 -41.49 38.41 -36.67
N LEU A 14 -42.11 37.64 -37.57
CA LEU A 14 -42.23 36.18 -37.43
C LEU A 14 -40.89 35.48 -37.62
N PHE A 15 -40.08 35.94 -38.58
CA PHE A 15 -38.73 35.42 -38.78
C PHE A 15 -37.87 35.59 -37.52
N PHE A 16 -37.88 36.79 -36.92
CA PHE A 16 -37.15 37.06 -35.68
C PHE A 16 -37.67 36.23 -34.49
N ALA A 17 -39.00 36.04 -34.38
CA ALA A 17 -39.58 35.20 -33.34
C ALA A 17 -39.17 33.72 -33.49
N ILE A 18 -39.12 33.21 -34.72
CA ILE A 18 -38.69 31.83 -35.01
C ILE A 18 -37.20 31.66 -34.71
N GLU A 19 -36.35 32.61 -35.12
CA GLU A 19 -34.92 32.61 -34.81
C GLU A 19 -34.68 32.61 -33.29
N LYS A 20 -35.37 33.50 -32.55
CA LYS A 20 -35.32 33.52 -31.10
C LYS A 20 -35.84 32.24 -30.44
N GLN A 21 -36.87 31.61 -30.99
CA GLN A 21 -37.34 30.33 -30.50
C GLN A 21 -36.30 29.22 -30.70
N ASN A 22 -35.57 29.23 -31.82
CA ASN A 22 -34.52 28.27 -32.11
C ASN A 22 -33.28 28.47 -31.22
N GLU A 23 -32.88 29.72 -30.97
CA GLU A 23 -31.82 30.06 -30.00
C GLU A 23 -32.20 29.56 -28.60
N LEU A 24 -33.46 29.78 -28.18
CA LEU A 24 -33.95 29.39 -26.86
C LEU A 24 -34.01 27.86 -26.71
N ASN A 25 -34.43 27.14 -27.76
CA ASN A 25 -34.39 25.69 -27.79
C ASN A 25 -32.95 25.15 -27.69
N THR A 26 -32.00 25.81 -28.37
CA THR A 26 -30.57 25.45 -28.29
C THR A 26 -30.03 25.66 -26.89
N ALA A 27 -30.30 26.82 -26.28
CA ALA A 27 -29.88 27.10 -24.91
C ALA A 27 -30.49 26.11 -23.91
N ARG A 28 -31.77 25.75 -24.08
CA ARG A 28 -32.45 24.77 -23.24
C ARG A 28 -31.81 23.38 -23.31
N ASN A 29 -31.45 22.93 -24.52
CA ASN A 29 -30.78 21.65 -24.71
C ASN A 29 -29.39 21.64 -24.06
N GLU A 30 -28.65 22.74 -24.18
CA GLU A 30 -27.33 22.86 -23.55
C GLU A 30 -27.44 22.90 -22.03
N ILE A 31 -28.42 23.61 -21.46
CA ILE A 31 -28.69 23.59 -20.01
C ILE A 31 -28.96 22.17 -19.52
N ASN A 32 -29.80 21.41 -20.22
CA ASN A 32 -30.10 20.02 -19.83
C ASN A 32 -28.84 19.14 -19.89
N ARG A 33 -27.99 19.34 -20.91
CA ARG A 33 -26.72 18.62 -21.03
C ARG A 33 -25.79 18.94 -19.86
N LEU A 34 -25.61 20.23 -19.55
CA LEU A 34 -24.77 20.69 -18.44
C LEU A 34 -25.31 20.17 -17.11
N ALA A 35 -26.62 20.18 -16.90
CA ALA A 35 -27.25 19.66 -15.70
C ALA A 35 -26.96 18.17 -15.49
N ASN A 36 -27.04 17.36 -16.55
CA ASN A 36 -26.71 15.94 -16.48
C ASN A 36 -25.23 15.72 -16.15
N MET A 37 -24.32 16.41 -16.85
CA MET A 37 -22.88 16.27 -16.58
C MET A 37 -22.49 16.73 -15.17
N LEU A 38 -23.14 17.79 -14.66
CA LEU A 38 -22.93 18.25 -13.29
C LEU A 38 -23.44 17.20 -12.29
N GLY A 39 -24.61 16.62 -12.54
CA GLY A 39 -25.15 15.54 -11.71
C GLY A 39 -24.22 14.33 -11.65
N ASP A 40 -23.67 13.91 -12.79
CA ASP A 40 -22.72 12.79 -12.86
C ASP A 40 -21.43 13.11 -12.10
N ALA A 41 -20.89 14.33 -12.27
CA ALA A 41 -19.67 14.78 -11.60
C ALA A 41 -19.86 14.89 -10.08
N GLU A 42 -20.99 15.42 -9.63
CA GLU A 42 -21.35 15.50 -8.22
C GLU A 42 -21.55 14.11 -7.61
N SER A 43 -22.19 13.19 -8.34
CA SER A 43 -22.36 11.80 -7.92
C SER A 43 -21.01 11.09 -7.74
N ALA A 44 -20.10 11.21 -8.71
CA ALA A 44 -18.77 10.62 -8.63
C ALA A 44 -17.96 11.17 -7.46
N LYS A 45 -18.06 12.48 -7.20
CA LYS A 45 -17.45 13.11 -6.03
C LYS A 45 -18.03 12.56 -4.72
N GLN A 46 -19.36 12.40 -4.66
CA GLN A 46 -20.02 11.90 -3.46
C GLN A 46 -19.60 10.45 -3.16
N GLU A 47 -19.55 9.60 -4.18
CA GLU A 47 -19.08 8.21 -4.05
C GLU A 47 -17.63 8.14 -3.54
N ALA A 48 -16.74 9.00 -4.05
CA ALA A 48 -15.36 9.06 -3.59
C ALA A 48 -15.23 9.51 -2.12
N LEU A 49 -16.06 10.47 -1.69
CA LEU A 49 -16.10 10.91 -0.29
C LEU A 49 -16.63 9.81 0.64
N ASP A 50 -17.65 9.09 0.22
CA ASP A 50 -18.22 7.99 0.99
C ASP A 50 -17.22 6.83 1.11
N ALA A 51 -16.51 6.50 0.03
CA ALA A 51 -15.43 5.50 0.05
C ALA A 51 -14.27 5.92 0.98
N MET A 52 -13.86 7.19 0.94
CA MET A 52 -12.82 7.71 1.84
C MET A 52 -13.25 7.67 3.30
N LYS A 53 -14.52 7.96 3.59
CA LYS A 53 -15.07 7.89 4.95
C LYS A 53 -15.13 6.46 5.47
N GLU A 54 -15.54 5.51 4.62
CA GLU A 54 -15.52 4.09 4.97
C GLU A 54 -14.09 3.62 5.27
N MET A 55 -13.12 4.04 4.46
CA MET A 55 -11.70 3.75 4.70
C MET A 55 -11.20 4.33 6.02
N TRP A 56 -11.59 5.56 6.36
CA TRP A 56 -11.23 6.18 7.63
C TRP A 56 -11.79 5.41 8.83
N ASN A 57 -13.05 4.99 8.77
CA ASN A 57 -13.67 4.15 9.81
C ASN A 57 -12.93 2.81 9.97
N LYS A 58 -12.57 2.15 8.86
CA LYS A 58 -11.79 0.91 8.89
C LYS A 58 -10.39 1.11 9.46
N MET A 59 -9.73 2.23 9.13
CA MET A 59 -8.42 2.57 9.66
C MET A 59 -8.50 2.82 11.17
N GLU A 60 -9.51 3.56 11.63
CA GLU A 60 -9.74 3.83 13.05
C GLU A 60 -10.03 2.53 13.82
N GLU A 61 -10.86 1.64 13.27
CA GLU A 61 -11.12 0.32 13.87
C GLU A 61 -9.86 -0.54 13.94
N ALA A 62 -9.07 -0.57 12.87
CA ALA A 62 -7.79 -1.28 12.83
C ALA A 62 -6.80 -0.70 13.84
N ASN A 63 -6.74 0.62 13.97
CA ASN A 63 -5.86 1.30 14.93
C ASN A 63 -6.28 1.00 16.37
N ALA A 64 -7.58 1.12 16.69
CA ALA A 64 -8.11 0.76 18.00
C ALA A 64 -7.89 -0.72 18.33
N ARG A 65 -7.91 -1.61 17.32
CA ARG A 65 -7.59 -3.03 17.48
C ARG A 65 -6.10 -3.25 17.77
N LEU A 66 -5.21 -2.52 17.11
CA LEU A 66 -3.77 -2.56 17.39
C LEU A 66 -3.46 -2.07 18.81
N GLU A 67 -4.04 -0.95 19.24
CA GLU A 67 -3.90 -0.45 20.61
C GLU A 67 -4.39 -1.48 21.65
N ARG A 68 -5.43 -2.27 21.34
CA ARG A 68 -5.86 -3.37 22.21
C ARG A 68 -4.85 -4.51 22.27
N TYR A 69 -4.22 -4.88 21.16
CA TYR A 69 -3.15 -5.87 21.17
C TYR A 69 -1.92 -5.37 21.91
N GLU A 70 -1.58 -4.08 21.80
CA GLU A 70 -0.54 -3.44 22.59
C GLU A 70 -0.89 -3.53 24.09
N LYS A 71 -2.12 -3.18 24.46
CA LYS A 71 -2.56 -3.21 25.86
C LYS A 71 -2.64 -4.63 26.44
N LEU A 72 -3.06 -5.62 25.66
CA LEU A 72 -3.08 -7.03 26.07
C LEU A 72 -1.69 -7.68 26.04
N GLY A 73 -0.80 -7.23 25.17
CA GLY A 73 0.62 -7.62 25.15
C GLY A 73 1.44 -7.01 26.30
N ILE A 74 0.91 -5.97 26.94
CA ILE A 74 1.47 -5.35 28.16
C ILE A 74 0.89 -6.00 29.44
N GLU A 75 -0.36 -6.51 29.45
CA GLU A 75 -0.94 -7.12 30.66
C GLU A 75 -0.36 -8.49 31.05
N ASP A 76 0.24 -9.25 30.13
CA ASP A 76 0.94 -10.50 30.49
C ASP A 76 2.39 -10.26 30.99
N SER A 77 2.85 -9.01 30.99
CA SER A 77 4.17 -8.61 31.51
C SER A 77 4.08 -7.27 32.24
N MET A 78 3.54 -7.32 33.47
CA MET A 78 3.93 -6.53 34.64
C MET A 78 4.23 -5.03 34.42
N GLY A 79 3.34 -4.16 34.93
CA GLY A 79 3.40 -2.70 34.81
C GLY A 79 4.79 -2.05 34.99
N VAL A 80 5.25 -1.39 33.93
CA VAL A 80 6.30 -0.35 33.94
C VAL A 80 5.97 0.63 32.81
N PRO A 81 6.02 1.97 33.02
CA PRO A 81 5.65 2.93 32.00
C PRO A 81 6.74 3.05 30.92
N ALA A 82 6.27 3.44 29.74
CA ALA A 82 7.00 3.79 28.52
C ALA A 82 8.46 4.25 28.67
N VAL A 83 9.31 3.67 27.81
CA VAL A 83 10.49 4.20 27.11
C VAL A 83 11.54 3.10 27.04
N ASN A 84 11.63 2.39 25.91
CA ASN A 84 12.87 1.73 25.45
C ASN A 84 12.78 1.22 23.99
N THR A 85 12.38 2.09 23.06
CA THR A 85 12.42 1.81 21.60
C THR A 85 13.85 1.62 21.05
N GLY A 86 14.90 1.78 21.86
CA GLY A 86 16.29 1.63 21.43
C GLY A 86 16.91 0.25 21.65
N ASN A 87 16.33 -0.60 22.51
CA ASN A 87 16.97 -1.86 22.91
C ASN A 87 16.47 -3.06 22.09
N ASP A 88 15.21 -3.07 21.65
CA ASP A 88 14.65 -4.20 20.90
C ASP A 88 15.33 -4.41 19.54
N SER A 89 15.73 -3.34 18.84
CA SER A 89 16.46 -3.46 17.57
C SER A 89 17.89 -3.96 17.77
N VAL A 90 18.56 -3.57 18.84
CA VAL A 90 19.92 -4.03 19.19
C VAL A 90 19.87 -5.50 19.64
N VAL A 91 18.89 -5.89 20.46
CA VAL A 91 18.69 -7.26 20.92
C VAL A 91 18.30 -8.17 19.75
N ASN A 92 17.45 -7.71 18.83
CA ASN A 92 17.11 -8.47 17.63
C ASN A 92 18.34 -8.68 16.72
N LEU A 93 19.25 -7.70 16.64
CA LEU A 93 20.50 -7.85 15.89
C LEU A 93 21.49 -8.82 16.57
N GLU A 94 21.62 -8.79 17.89
CA GLU A 94 22.47 -9.74 18.63
C GLU A 94 21.93 -11.17 18.52
N TYR A 95 20.61 -11.32 18.64
CA TYR A 95 19.94 -12.60 18.42
C TYR A 95 20.14 -13.11 17.01
N LEU A 96 19.91 -12.27 15.99
CA LEU A 96 20.13 -12.64 14.59
C LEU A 96 21.57 -13.05 14.34
N LYS A 97 22.56 -12.32 14.90
CA LYS A 97 23.98 -12.71 14.83
C LYS A 97 24.22 -14.09 15.42
N ASN A 98 23.66 -14.39 16.59
CA ASN A 98 23.82 -15.68 17.26
C ASN A 98 23.18 -16.83 16.47
N VAL A 99 21.98 -16.61 15.93
CA VAL A 99 21.28 -17.59 15.08
C VAL A 99 22.05 -17.83 13.79
N MET A 100 22.52 -16.79 13.11
CA MET A 100 23.29 -16.90 11.87
C MET A 100 24.65 -17.56 12.10
N LEU A 101 25.34 -17.22 13.18
CA LEU A 101 26.60 -17.87 13.58
C LEU A 101 26.37 -19.36 13.85
N SER A 102 25.31 -19.72 14.58
CA SER A 102 24.95 -21.11 14.84
C SER A 102 24.61 -21.85 13.55
N PHE A 103 23.93 -21.20 12.61
CA PHE A 103 23.58 -21.77 11.32
C PHE A 103 24.82 -22.04 10.45
N LEU A 104 25.74 -21.08 10.38
CA LEU A 104 26.98 -21.18 9.60
C LEU A 104 27.98 -22.17 10.20
N THR A 105 27.98 -22.36 11.52
CA THR A 105 28.90 -23.27 12.24
C THR A 105 28.30 -24.66 12.50
N ALA A 106 27.04 -24.89 12.14
CA ALA A 106 26.36 -26.16 12.35
C ALA A 106 27.04 -27.32 11.60
N LYS A 107 27.47 -28.33 12.38
CA LYS A 107 28.24 -29.50 11.91
C LYS A 107 27.37 -30.53 11.19
N THR A 108 26.08 -30.58 11.52
CA THR A 108 25.15 -31.54 10.93
C THR A 108 24.07 -30.83 10.13
N LEU A 109 23.57 -31.51 9.09
CA LEU A 109 22.43 -31.04 8.30
C LEU A 109 21.16 -30.92 9.14
N ALA A 110 20.99 -31.79 10.14
CA ALA A 110 19.86 -31.72 11.07
C ALA A 110 19.88 -30.41 11.88
N ASP A 111 21.05 -29.97 12.34
CA ASP A 111 21.18 -28.72 13.10
C ASP A 111 20.93 -27.49 12.22
N ARG A 112 21.38 -27.51 10.96
CA ARG A 112 21.05 -26.44 9.99
C ARG A 112 19.55 -26.36 9.74
N ARG A 113 18.87 -27.50 9.51
CA ARG A 113 17.42 -27.53 9.25
C ARG A 113 16.60 -26.97 10.42
N LYS A 114 17.01 -27.21 11.66
CA LYS A 114 16.33 -26.66 12.85
C LYS A 114 16.39 -25.14 12.93
N LEU A 115 17.43 -24.53 12.37
CA LEU A 115 17.65 -23.08 12.42
C LEU A 115 16.99 -22.35 11.25
N VAL A 116 16.61 -23.03 10.16
CA VAL A 116 15.93 -22.39 9.00
C VAL A 116 14.62 -21.68 9.39
N PRO A 117 13.70 -22.30 10.15
CA PRO A 117 12.45 -21.61 10.56
C PRO A 117 12.73 -20.37 11.43
N VAL A 118 13.78 -20.44 12.26
CA VAL A 118 14.19 -19.34 13.13
C VAL A 118 14.72 -18.18 12.29
N VAL A 119 15.66 -18.44 11.38
CA VAL A 119 16.20 -17.44 10.44
C VAL A 119 15.07 -16.83 9.60
N SER A 120 14.15 -17.67 9.12
CA SER A 120 13.00 -17.22 8.32
C SER A 120 12.10 -16.25 9.07
N THR A 121 11.88 -16.50 10.36
CA THR A 121 11.06 -15.64 11.21
C THR A 121 11.77 -14.31 11.48
N VAL A 122 13.06 -14.35 11.83
CA VAL A 122 13.82 -13.14 12.18
C VAL A 122 14.04 -12.23 10.97
N LEU A 123 14.22 -12.81 9.78
CA LEU A 123 14.38 -12.06 8.52
C LEU A 123 13.04 -11.75 7.82
N CYS A 124 11.90 -12.17 8.40
CA CYS A 124 10.57 -12.00 7.80
C CYS A 124 10.50 -12.50 6.35
N LEU A 125 11.05 -13.69 6.07
CA LEU A 125 11.03 -14.26 4.73
C LEU A 125 9.60 -14.57 4.28
N THR A 126 9.35 -14.44 2.98
CA THR A 126 8.12 -14.93 2.35
C THR A 126 8.06 -16.46 2.38
N PRO A 127 6.86 -17.07 2.24
CA PRO A 127 6.72 -18.53 2.17
C PRO A 127 7.58 -19.16 1.06
N GLU A 128 7.69 -18.50 -0.09
CA GLU A 128 8.50 -18.96 -1.22
C GLU A 128 10.00 -18.95 -0.88
N GLU A 129 10.49 -17.89 -0.23
CA GLU A 129 11.89 -17.78 0.22
C GLU A 129 12.21 -18.78 1.33
N HIS A 130 11.25 -19.06 2.22
CA HIS A 130 11.38 -20.10 3.25
C HIS A 130 11.54 -21.49 2.62
N ASP A 131 10.71 -21.84 1.64
CA ASP A 131 10.79 -23.14 0.96
C ASP A 131 12.09 -23.27 0.15
N GLN A 132 12.53 -22.17 -0.48
CA GLN A 132 13.83 -22.13 -1.15
C GLN A 132 14.99 -22.33 -0.16
N ALA A 133 14.92 -21.75 1.04
CA ALA A 133 15.94 -21.93 2.07
C ALA A 133 16.00 -23.38 2.57
N ILE A 134 14.85 -24.03 2.78
CA ILE A 134 14.79 -25.46 3.15
C ILE A 134 15.43 -26.31 2.06
N ASN A 135 15.02 -26.12 0.80
CA ASN A 135 15.54 -26.87 -0.35
C ASN A 135 17.06 -26.66 -0.52
N SER A 136 17.54 -25.44 -0.31
CA SER A 136 18.96 -25.12 -0.41
C SER A 136 19.79 -25.81 0.67
N VAL A 137 19.28 -25.92 1.91
CA VAL A 137 19.95 -26.64 3.00
C VAL A 137 19.98 -28.14 2.75
N GLU A 138 18.93 -28.71 2.15
CA GLU A 138 18.88 -30.13 1.78
C GLU A 138 19.83 -30.47 0.63
N GLN A 139 19.94 -29.58 -0.37
CA GLN A 139 20.84 -29.77 -1.52
C GLN A 139 22.31 -29.51 -1.18
N ASN A 140 22.62 -28.60 -0.25
CA ASN A 140 24.00 -28.25 0.15
C ASN A 140 24.61 -29.16 1.25
N ALA A 141 24.10 -30.37 1.44
CA ALA A 141 24.61 -31.35 2.41
C ALA A 141 26.12 -31.67 2.27
N GLY A 142 26.77 -31.31 1.17
CA GLY A 142 28.19 -31.57 0.89
C GLY A 142 29.14 -30.36 0.96
N LEU A 143 28.66 -29.15 1.26
CA LEU A 143 29.44 -27.92 1.06
C LEU A 143 29.84 -27.22 2.38
N THR A 144 30.58 -27.91 3.23
CA THR A 144 31.26 -27.28 4.39
C THR A 144 32.39 -26.32 3.96
N GLY A 145 32.67 -26.19 2.65
CA GLY A 145 33.78 -25.39 2.12
C GLY A 145 33.50 -23.90 1.85
N VAL A 146 32.25 -23.49 1.60
CA VAL A 146 31.97 -22.07 1.27
C VAL A 146 31.90 -21.19 2.51
N ALA A 147 31.42 -21.72 3.63
CA ALA A 147 31.40 -20.99 4.90
C ALA A 147 32.82 -20.74 5.43
N THR A 148 33.74 -21.71 5.33
CA THR A 148 35.14 -21.55 5.76
C THR A 148 35.85 -20.46 4.95
N SER A 149 35.69 -20.45 3.63
CA SER A 149 36.35 -19.44 2.78
C SER A 149 35.81 -18.02 2.99
N PHE A 150 34.54 -17.87 3.33
CA PHE A 150 33.97 -16.56 3.66
C PHE A 150 34.48 -16.05 5.01
N TRP A 151 34.58 -16.92 6.03
CA TRP A 151 35.14 -16.56 7.34
C TRP A 151 36.63 -16.23 7.28
N GLU A 152 37.43 -17.04 6.59
CA GLU A 152 38.87 -16.84 6.45
C GLU A 152 39.19 -15.52 5.72
N ASN A 153 38.33 -15.10 4.79
CA ASN A 153 38.46 -13.81 4.07
C ASN A 153 38.03 -12.61 4.93
N ILE A 154 37.05 -12.78 5.82
CA ILE A 154 36.65 -11.72 6.78
C ILE A 154 37.71 -11.56 7.87
N GLU A 155 38.22 -12.66 8.45
CA GLU A 155 39.30 -12.62 9.44
C GLU A 155 40.57 -11.98 8.85
N SER A 156 40.92 -12.36 7.62
CA SER A 156 42.06 -11.78 6.91
C SER A 156 41.92 -10.26 6.69
N LYS A 157 40.71 -9.77 6.40
CA LYS A 157 40.44 -8.32 6.27
C LYS A 157 40.43 -7.58 7.61
N ALA A 158 39.98 -8.23 8.69
CA ALA A 158 40.00 -7.64 10.04
C ALA A 158 41.42 -7.48 10.58
N HIS A 159 42.32 -8.44 10.30
CA HIS A 159 43.72 -8.38 10.72
C HIS A 159 44.58 -7.40 9.93
N GLN A 160 44.13 -6.95 8.75
CA GLN A 160 44.86 -6.00 7.91
C GLN A 160 44.65 -4.52 8.30
N LEU A 161 43.84 -4.27 9.34
CA LEU A 161 43.46 -2.95 9.85
C LEU A 161 44.07 -2.62 11.23
N MET A 162 45.02 -3.43 11.72
CA MET A 162 45.92 -3.11 12.84
C MET A 162 47.34 -2.95 12.32
#